data_AF-A0A842PIK3-F1
#
_entry.id   AF-A0A842PIK3-F1
#
_cell.length_a   1.000
_cell.length_b   1.000
_cell.length_c   1.000
_cell.angle_alpha   90.00
_cell.angle_beta   90.00
_cell.angle_gamma   90.00
#
_symmetry.space_group_name_H-M   'P 1'
#
loop_
_entity.id
_entity.type
_entity.pdbx_description
1 polymer ?
#
loop_
_entity_poly.entity_id
_entity_poly.type
_entity_poly.pdbx_seq_one_letter_code
_entity_poly.pdbx_strand_id
1 'polypeptide(L)' 'MRKLTEGEKEKLWEEVREEFPEDEMMQEVHYVRLLHYHQTEKLSRKERIQFYKDLGTGHAL' A
#
# COMPACT_ATOMS: atom_id res chain seq x y z
N MET A 1 -9.00 2.47 -9.32
CA MET A 1 -7.95 2.44 -8.27
C MET A 1 -7.87 3.81 -7.63
N ARG A 2 -7.95 3.88 -6.30
CA ARG A 2 -7.77 5.16 -5.59
C ARG A 2 -6.27 5.49 -5.58
N LYS A 3 -5.89 6.71 -5.94
CA LYS A 3 -4.54 7.22 -5.70
C LYS A 3 -4.55 7.92 -4.35
N LEU A 4 -3.62 7.55 -3.48
CA LEU A 4 -3.40 8.27 -2.23
C LEU A 4 -2.62 9.54 -2.53
N THR A 5 -3.02 10.63 -1.87
CA THR A 5 -2.27 11.88 -1.81
C THR A 5 -1.01 11.71 -0.96
N GLU A 6 -0.04 12.62 -1.09
CA GLU A 6 1.19 12.56 -0.28
C GLU A 6 0.89 12.67 1.22
N GLY A 7 -0.06 13.52 1.64
CA GLY A 7 -0.46 13.61 3.05
C GLY A 7 -1.11 12.33 3.60
N GLU A 8 -1.85 11.59 2.76
CA GLU A 8 -2.38 10.28 3.17
C GLU A 8 -1.27 9.23 3.30
N LYS A 9 -0.25 9.26 2.43
CA LYS A 9 0.90 8.36 2.53
C LYS A 9 1.75 8.66 3.76
N GLU A 10 2.00 9.94 4.05
CA GLU A 10 2.75 10.37 5.23
C GLU A 10 2.05 9.92 6.51
N LYS A 11 0.73 10.13 6.60
CA LYS A 11 -0.06 9.65 7.73
C LYS A 11 0.01 8.12 7.92
N LEU A 12 -0.09 7.35 6.83
CA LEU A 12 0.06 5.89 6.91
C LEU A 12 1.45 5.49 7.39
N TRP A 13 2.48 6.23 7.01
CA TRP A 13 3.85 5.97 7.43
C TRP A 13 4.08 6.31 8.90
N GLU A 14 3.47 7.37 9.41
CA GLU A 14 3.46 7.71 10.84
C GLU A 14 2.80 6.61 11.66
N GLU A 15 1.60 6.16 11.27
CA GLU A 15 0.87 5.07 11.94
C GLU A 15 1.71 3.77 11.99
N VAL A 16 2.40 3.45 10.90
CA VAL A 16 3.28 2.27 10.80
C VAL A 16 4.50 2.37 11.71
N ARG A 17 5.11 3.56 11.84
CA ARG A 17 6.24 3.79 12.74
C ARG A 17 5.82 3.70 14.21
N GLU A 18 4.61 4.10 14.54
CA GLU A 18 4.07 3.92 15.90
C GLU A 18 3.83 2.44 16.22
N GLU A 19 3.37 1.65 15.25
CA GLU A 19 3.11 0.21 15.43
C GLU A 19 4.39 -0.64 15.49
N PHE A 20 5.43 -0.27 14.73
CA PHE A 20 6.69 -1.02 14.61
C PHE A 20 7.92 -0.12 14.81
N PRO A 21 8.13 0.53 15.96
CA PRO A 21 9.12 1.60 16.12
C PRO A 21 10.57 1.21 15.85
N GLU A 22 10.94 -0.06 16.06
CA GLU A 22 12.33 -0.56 15.92
C GLU A 22 12.47 -1.68 14.87
N ASP A 23 11.39 -2.04 14.18
CA ASP A 23 11.39 -3.11 13.17
C ASP A 23 11.17 -2.52 11.77
N GLU A 24 12.27 -2.04 11.17
CA GLU A 24 12.25 -1.39 9.84
C GLU A 24 11.66 -2.31 8.76
N MET A 25 11.95 -3.61 8.82
CA MET A 25 11.40 -4.58 7.87
C MET A 25 9.87 -4.66 8.00
N MET A 26 9.35 -4.72 9.22
CA MET A 26 7.91 -4.71 9.45
C MET A 26 7.28 -3.38 9.05
N GLN A 27 7.96 -2.24 9.25
CA GLN A 27 7.47 -0.95 8.78
C GLN A 27 7.25 -0.97 7.26
N GLU A 28 8.26 -1.36 6.49
CA GLU A 28 8.17 -1.41 5.02
C GLU A 28 7.06 -2.35 4.54
N VAL A 29 7.02 -3.57 5.06
CA VAL A 29 6.02 -4.58 4.68
C VAL A 29 4.61 -4.11 5.02
N HIS A 30 4.42 -3.55 6.23
CA HIS A 30 3.10 -3.12 6.68
C HIS A 30 2.61 -1.91 5.89
N TYR A 31 3.48 -0.95 5.59
CA TYR A 31 3.13 0.20 4.76
C TYR A 31 2.70 -0.20 3.35
N VAL A 32 3.47 -1.07 2.68
CA VAL A 32 3.09 -1.56 1.34
C VAL A 32 1.74 -2.27 1.39
N ARG A 33 1.47 -3.05 2.44
CA ARG A 33 0.17 -3.69 2.66
C ARG A 33 -0.96 -2.65 2.80
N LEU A 34 -0.78 -1.61 3.61
CA LEU A 34 -1.78 -0.55 3.80
C LEU A 34 -2.02 0.25 2.52
N LEU A 35 -0.95 0.58 1.80
CA LEU A 35 -1.02 1.25 0.51
C LEU A 35 -1.89 0.45 -0.48
N HIS A 36 -1.60 -0.84 -0.65
CA HIS A 36 -2.39 -1.72 -1.52
C HIS A 36 -3.84 -1.87 -1.03
N TYR A 37 -4.06 -1.96 0.27
CA TYR A 37 -5.42 -2.02 0.83
C TYR A 37 -6.23 -0.79 0.39
N HIS A 38 -5.74 0.43 0.62
CA HIS A 38 -6.45 1.66 0.27
C HIS A 38 -6.60 1.88 -1.24
N GLN A 39 -5.62 1.45 -2.04
CA GLN A 39 -5.72 1.53 -3.50
C GLN A 39 -6.80 0.59 -4.07
N THR A 40 -7.04 -0.53 -3.37
CA THR A 40 -7.86 -1.65 -3.86
C THR A 40 -9.17 -1.88 -3.11
N GLU A 41 -9.44 -1.17 -2.01
CA GLU A 41 -10.60 -1.39 -1.12
C GLU A 41 -11.96 -1.32 -1.85
N LYS A 42 -12.07 -0.48 -2.89
CA LYS A 42 -13.29 -0.30 -3.70
C LYS A 42 -13.32 -1.14 -4.97
N LEU A 43 -12.27 -1.92 -5.24
CA LEU A 43 -12.18 -2.74 -6.44
C LEU A 43 -12.91 -4.07 -6.24
N SER A 44 -13.63 -4.51 -7.27
CA SER A 44 -14.13 -5.88 -7.34
C SER A 44 -12.97 -6.87 -7.39
N ARG A 45 -13.25 -8.16 -7.13
CA ARG A 45 -12.24 -9.23 -7.19
C ARG A 45 -11.52 -9.28 -8.54
N LYS A 46 -12.24 -9.06 -9.65
CA LYS A 46 -11.65 -9.08 -11.01
C LYS A 46 -10.68 -7.91 -11.20
N GLU A 47 -11.07 -6.72 -10.74
CA GLU A 47 -10.23 -5.52 -10.81
C GLU A 47 -8.99 -5.64 -9.90
N ARG A 48 -9.12 -6.26 -8.72
CA ARG A 48 -7.98 -6.55 -7.84
C ARG A 48 -6.96 -7.49 -8.48
N ILE A 49 -7.44 -8.55 -9.14
CA ILE A 49 -6.56 -9.47 -9.88
C ILE A 49 -5.83 -8.73 -11.00
N GLN A 50 -6.53 -7.87 -11.74
CA GLN A 50 -5.90 -7.08 -12.79
C GLN A 50 -4.84 -6.12 -12.23
N PHE A 51 -5.16 -5.42 -11.14
CA PHE A 51 -4.21 -4.54 -10.46
C PHE A 51 -2.89 -5.24 -10.09
N TYR A 52 -2.94 -6.44 -9.50
CA TYR A 52 -1.71 -7.18 -9.15
C TYR A 52 -0.97 -7.73 -10.38
N LYS A 53 -1.68 -8.05 -11.47
CA LYS A 53 -1.03 -8.42 -12.73
C LYS A 53 -0.28 -7.23 -13.35
N ASP A 54 -0.89 -6.04 -13.32
CA ASP A 54 -0.27 -4.82 -13.85
C ASP A 54 0.97 -4.46 -13.03
N LEU A 55 0.89 -4.53 -11.69
CA LEU A 55 2.04 -4.37 -10.78
C LEU A 55 3.19 -5.35 -11.04
N GLY A 56 2.87 -6.62 -11.36
CA GLY A 56 3.87 -7.65 -11.63
C GLY A 56 4.47 -7.60 -13.04
N THR A 57 3.91 -6.80 -13.96
CA THR A 57 4.31 -6.78 -15.39
C THR A 57 4.94 -5.47 -15.85
N GLY A 58 4.90 -4.39 -15.05
CA GLY A 58 5.51 -3.12 -15.45
C GLY A 58 5.60 -2.09 -14.34
N HIS A 59 6.84 -1.76 -14.00
CA HIS A 59 7.34 -0.63 -13.21
C HIS A 59 7.25 -0.77 -11.69
N ALA A 60 8.45 -0.84 -11.13
CA ALA A 60 8.79 -0.74 -9.73
C ALA A 60 8.05 0.42 -9.05
N LEU A 61 7.82 0.19 -7.75
CA LEU A 61 7.60 1.22 -6.73
C LEU A 61 8.32 2.54 -7.04
#